data_AF-A0A6P1YGV1-F1
#
_entry.id   AF-A0A6P1YGV1-F1
#
_cell.length_a   1.000
_cell.length_b   1.000
_cell.length_c   1.000
_cell.angle_alpha   90.00
_cell.angle_beta   90.00
_cell.angle_gamma   90.00
#
_symmetry.space_group_name_H-M   'P 1'
#
loop_
_entity.id
_entity.type
_entity.pdbx_description
1 polymer ?
#
loop_
_entity_poly.entity_id
_entity_poly.type
_entity_poly.pdbx_seq_one_letter_code
_entity_poly.pdbx_strand_id
1 'polypeptide(L)'
;MGIIRRDAIKKISKNKEAKIAYFKNELFLCRKKIKELKSISVDNLSDFKKIQLERDLQIEMHKREVLKKRLLGLGISEKRGRPKKNDSEKYSTTHKKFTAMLKPENLEYLKKLKSDKKIKNISCFLDELIEKYRFDNE
;
A
#
# COMPACT_ATOMS: atom_id res chain seq x y z
N MET A 1 -37.63 7.56 33.03
CA MET A 1 -37.41 6.82 31.76
C MET A 1 -35.98 6.88 31.19
N GLY A 2 -35.05 7.72 31.68
CA GLY A 2 -33.71 7.84 31.10
C GLY A 2 -32.71 6.70 31.40
N ILE A 3 -32.87 6.01 32.54
CA ILE A 3 -31.93 4.96 33.00
C ILE A 3 -32.09 3.68 32.15
N ILE A 4 -33.33 3.23 31.94
CA ILE A 4 -33.65 2.04 31.15
C ILE A 4 -33.12 2.16 29.70
N ARG A 5 -33.22 3.36 29.10
CA ARG A 5 -32.68 3.61 27.75
C ARG A 5 -31.15 3.52 27.70
N ARG A 6 -30.44 4.02 28.73
CA ARG A 6 -28.97 3.94 28.79
C ARG A 6 -28.46 2.51 28.93
N ASP A 7 -29.12 1.69 29.74
CA ASP A 7 -28.73 0.29 29.94
C ASP A 7 -29.02 -0.57 28.70
N ALA A 8 -30.11 -0.30 27.99
CA ALA A 8 -30.40 -0.93 26.71
C ALA A 8 -29.34 -0.59 25.64
N ILE A 9 -28.94 0.69 25.55
CA ILE A 9 -27.88 1.14 24.63
C ILE A 9 -26.53 0.46 24.96
N LYS A 10 -26.17 0.38 26.26
CA LYS A 10 -24.95 -0.32 26.69
C LYS A 10 -24.98 -1.81 26.30
N LYS A 11 -26.09 -2.51 26.51
CA LYS A 11 -26.26 -3.92 26.10
C LYS A 11 -26.13 -4.11 24.58
N ILE A 12 -26.74 -3.22 23.79
CA ILE A 12 -26.63 -3.25 22.31
C ILE A 12 -25.18 -3.05 21.87
N SER A 13 -24.45 -2.10 22.49
CA SER A 13 -23.04 -1.85 22.17
C SER A 13 -22.15 -3.07 22.48
N LYS A 14 -22.30 -3.69 23.65
CA LYS A 14 -21.58 -4.91 24.04
C LYS A 14 -21.85 -6.06 23.07
N ASN A 15 -23.10 -6.25 22.64
CA ASN A 15 -23.44 -7.26 21.65
C ASN A 15 -22.81 -6.99 20.28
N LYS A 16 -22.69 -5.71 19.89
CA LYS A 16 -22.02 -5.32 18.64
C LYS A 16 -20.52 -5.60 18.72
N GLU A 17 -19.88 -5.26 19.83
CA GLU A 17 -18.45 -5.53 20.07
C GLU A 17 -18.14 -7.03 20.10
N ALA A 18 -18.97 -7.85 20.75
CA ALA A 18 -18.82 -9.30 20.75
C ALA A 18 -18.93 -9.89 19.33
N LYS A 19 -19.91 -9.43 18.54
CA LYS A 19 -20.04 -9.83 17.12
C LYS A 19 -18.83 -9.43 16.29
N ILE A 20 -18.31 -8.22 16.50
CA ILE A 20 -17.10 -7.73 15.86
C ILE A 20 -15.91 -8.64 16.20
N ALA A 21 -15.71 -8.95 17.48
CA ALA A 21 -14.60 -9.80 17.94
C ALA A 21 -14.69 -11.20 17.34
N TYR A 22 -15.90 -11.77 17.32
CA TYR A 22 -16.17 -13.05 16.69
C TYR A 22 -15.81 -13.05 15.20
N PHE A 23 -16.30 -12.07 14.43
CA PHE A 23 -16.00 -11.99 13.00
C PHE A 23 -14.53 -11.70 12.70
N LYS A 24 -13.84 -10.94 13.56
CA LYS A 24 -12.38 -10.75 13.45
C LYS A 24 -11.63 -12.05 13.67
N ASN A 25 -12.02 -12.84 14.67
CA ASN A 25 -11.38 -14.13 14.96
C ASN A 25 -11.64 -15.13 13.82
N GLU A 26 -12.88 -15.25 13.36
CA GLU A 26 -13.26 -16.05 12.18
C GLU A 26 -12.44 -15.64 10.94
N LEU A 27 -12.28 -14.33 10.69
CA LEU A 27 -11.48 -13.83 9.58
C LEU A 27 -10.00 -14.19 9.71
N PHE A 28 -9.46 -14.16 10.93
CA PHE A 28 -8.09 -14.57 11.23
C PHE A 28 -7.89 -16.07 10.97
N LEU A 29 -8.76 -16.92 11.48
CA LEU A 29 -8.72 -18.37 11.25
C LEU A 29 -8.82 -18.70 9.77
N CYS A 30 -9.74 -18.06 9.06
CA CYS A 30 -9.91 -18.23 7.62
C CYS A 30 -8.63 -17.83 6.84
N ARG A 31 -7.96 -16.73 7.22
CA ARG A 31 -6.67 -16.33 6.63
C ARG A 31 -5.56 -17.36 6.88
N LYS A 32 -5.52 -17.91 8.09
CA LYS A 32 -4.54 -18.93 8.45
C LYS A 32 -4.74 -20.18 7.60
N LYS A 33 -5.99 -20.65 7.48
CA LYS A 33 -6.35 -21.82 6.67
C LYS A 33 -6.06 -21.64 5.18
N ILE A 34 -6.33 -20.45 4.62
CA ILE A 34 -5.93 -20.13 3.24
C ILE A 34 -4.40 -20.22 3.07
N LYS A 35 -3.63 -19.75 4.05
CA LYS A 35 -2.16 -19.83 4.02
C LYS A 35 -1.69 -21.28 4.05
N GLU A 36 -2.30 -22.10 4.92
CA GLU A 36 -2.03 -23.54 5.02
C GLU A 36 -2.34 -24.25 3.70
N LEU A 37 -3.54 -24.06 3.14
CA LEU A 37 -3.93 -24.67 1.86
C LEU A 37 -3.01 -24.28 0.71
N LYS A 38 -2.54 -23.02 0.66
CA LYS A 38 -1.58 -22.55 -0.34
C LYS A 38 -0.16 -23.09 -0.18
N SER A 39 0.18 -23.56 1.02
CA SER A 39 1.52 -24.08 1.32
C SER A 39 1.68 -25.57 1.01
N ILE A 40 0.59 -26.26 0.69
CA ILE A 40 0.61 -27.67 0.29
C ILE A 40 1.26 -27.78 -1.10
N SER A 41 2.33 -28.56 -1.22
CA SER A 41 2.95 -28.87 -2.52
C SER A 41 1.98 -29.69 -3.37
N VAL A 42 1.84 -29.28 -4.63
CA VAL A 42 0.88 -29.82 -5.59
C VAL A 42 1.50 -30.89 -6.50
N ASP A 43 2.84 -31.02 -6.46
CA ASP A 43 3.64 -31.74 -7.45
C ASP A 43 3.38 -33.26 -7.40
N ASN A 44 3.07 -33.79 -6.21
CA ASN A 44 2.82 -35.21 -5.98
C ASN A 44 1.35 -35.54 -5.68
N LEU A 45 0.43 -34.59 -5.93
CA LEU A 45 -1.00 -34.83 -5.69
C LEU A 45 -1.66 -35.48 -6.92
N SER A 46 -2.54 -36.46 -6.66
CA SER A 46 -3.50 -36.95 -7.64
C SER A 46 -4.45 -35.82 -8.07
N ASP A 47 -4.90 -35.83 -9.32
CA ASP A 47 -5.75 -34.78 -9.89
C ASP A 47 -7.05 -34.56 -9.10
N PHE A 48 -7.63 -35.61 -8.54
CA PHE A 48 -8.78 -35.49 -7.64
C PHE A 48 -8.46 -34.65 -6.40
N LYS A 49 -7.29 -34.87 -5.79
CA LYS A 49 -6.83 -34.12 -4.61
C LYS A 49 -6.51 -32.66 -4.97
N LYS A 50 -6.03 -32.40 -6.18
CA LYS A 50 -5.82 -31.02 -6.68
C LYS A 50 -7.14 -30.27 -6.78
N ILE A 51 -8.16 -30.88 -7.41
CA ILE A 51 -9.50 -30.30 -7.53
C ILE A 51 -10.12 -30.05 -6.15
N GLN A 52 -9.96 -31.01 -5.22
CA GLN A 52 -10.45 -30.84 -3.86
C GLN A 52 -9.77 -29.66 -3.14
N LEU A 53 -8.45 -29.54 -3.26
CA LEU A 53 -7.68 -28.45 -2.66
C LEU A 53 -8.09 -27.09 -3.24
N GLU A 54 -8.26 -27.00 -4.56
CA GLU A 54 -8.76 -25.79 -5.21
C GLU A 54 -10.16 -25.40 -4.72
N ARG A 55 -11.07 -26.38 -4.60
CA ARG A 55 -12.41 -26.16 -4.08
C ARG A 55 -12.37 -25.65 -2.63
N ASP A 56 -11.59 -26.28 -1.77
CA ASP A 56 -11.45 -25.87 -0.37
C ASP A 56 -10.86 -24.45 -0.25
N LEU A 57 -9.90 -24.13 -1.10
CA LEU A 57 -9.31 -22.80 -1.18
C LEU A 57 -10.33 -21.74 -1.65
N GLN A 58 -11.15 -22.06 -2.66
CA GLN A 58 -12.23 -21.18 -3.10
C GLN A 58 -13.27 -20.94 -2.01
N ILE A 59 -13.67 -21.98 -1.27
CA ILE A 59 -14.61 -21.88 -0.15
C ILE A 59 -14.08 -20.91 0.91
N GLU A 60 -12.84 -21.10 1.35
CA GLU A 60 -12.23 -20.23 2.36
C GLU A 60 -12.02 -18.80 1.83
N MET A 61 -11.64 -18.63 0.56
CA MET A 61 -11.55 -17.31 -0.05
C MET A 61 -12.90 -16.58 -0.11
N HIS A 62 -13.98 -17.29 -0.44
CA HIS A 62 -15.33 -16.74 -0.42
C HIS A 62 -15.74 -16.34 1.00
N LYS A 63 -15.53 -17.25 1.97
CA LYS A 63 -15.79 -17.00 3.40
C LYS A 63 -15.08 -15.73 3.90
N ARG A 64 -13.82 -15.54 3.52
CA ARG A 64 -13.04 -14.33 3.83
C ARG A 64 -13.71 -13.05 3.33
N GLU A 65 -14.19 -13.03 2.09
CA GLU A 65 -14.83 -11.85 1.51
C GLU A 65 -16.19 -11.56 2.16
N VAL A 66 -16.98 -12.58 2.47
CA VAL A 66 -18.23 -12.43 3.23
C VAL A 66 -17.96 -11.84 4.61
N LEU A 67 -16.97 -12.34 5.33
CA LEU A 67 -16.59 -11.83 6.65
C LEU A 67 -16.12 -10.37 6.60
N LYS A 68 -15.33 -9.99 5.59
CA LYS A 68 -14.96 -8.59 5.37
C LYS A 68 -16.16 -7.69 5.14
N LYS A 69 -17.11 -8.10 4.28
CA LYS A 69 -18.34 -7.34 4.02
C LYS A 69 -19.17 -7.17 5.30
N ARG A 70 -19.28 -8.22 6.12
CA ARG A 70 -19.99 -8.16 7.42
C ARG A 70 -19.31 -7.20 8.40
N LEU A 71 -17.98 -7.22 8.49
CA LEU A 71 -17.22 -6.29 9.32
C LEU A 71 -17.38 -4.84 8.84
N LEU A 72 -17.36 -4.62 7.52
CA LEU A 72 -17.57 -3.32 6.92
C LEU A 72 -18.97 -2.79 7.22
N GLY A 73 -20.01 -3.63 7.12
CA GLY A 73 -21.38 -3.29 7.51
C GLY A 73 -21.54 -2.94 9.00
N LEU A 74 -20.63 -3.41 9.86
CA LEU A 74 -20.58 -3.04 11.28
C LEU A 74 -19.79 -1.74 11.55
N GLY A 75 -19.21 -1.14 10.51
CA GLY A 75 -18.39 0.09 10.59
C GLY A 75 -16.90 -0.17 10.74
N ILE A 76 -16.44 -1.41 10.56
CA ILE A 76 -15.01 -1.76 10.61
C ILE A 76 -14.49 -1.92 9.19
N SER A 77 -13.84 -0.86 8.69
CA SER A 77 -12.99 -0.99 7.53
C SER A 77 -11.60 -1.51 7.95
N GLU A 78 -11.03 -2.42 7.16
CA GLU A 78 -9.61 -2.74 7.31
C GLU A 78 -8.80 -1.52 6.88
N LYS A 79 -8.48 -0.61 7.81
CA LYS A 79 -7.47 0.42 7.59
C LYS A 79 -6.10 -0.28 7.48
N ARG A 80 -5.75 -0.75 6.29
CA ARG A 80 -4.43 -1.31 6.00
C ARG A 80 -3.53 -0.24 5.41
N GLY A 81 -2.50 0.13 6.17
CA GLY A 81 -1.28 0.79 5.67
C GLY A 81 -1.37 2.30 5.48
N ARG A 82 -0.24 2.86 5.04
CA ARG A 82 -0.09 4.26 4.64
C ARG A 82 -1.08 4.55 3.49
N PRO A 83 -1.81 5.68 3.52
CA PRO A 83 -2.63 6.10 2.39
C PRO A 83 -1.80 6.07 1.11
N LYS A 84 -2.31 5.42 0.05
CA LYS A 84 -1.68 5.55 -1.27
C LYS A 84 -1.82 7.00 -1.68
N LYS A 85 -0.68 7.65 -1.89
CA LYS A 85 -0.62 8.98 -2.48
C LYS A 85 -1.24 8.96 -3.88
N ASN A 86 -2.01 9.98 -4.22
CA ASN A 86 -2.49 10.19 -5.58
C ASN A 86 -1.30 10.38 -6.55
N ASP A 87 -1.51 10.17 -7.85
CA ASP A 87 -0.43 10.34 -8.84
C ASP A 87 0.15 11.76 -8.82
N SER A 88 -0.67 12.78 -8.52
CA SER A 88 -0.23 14.17 -8.33
C SER A 88 0.67 14.38 -7.11
N GLU A 89 0.59 13.50 -6.11
CA GLU A 89 1.33 13.58 -4.84
C GLU A 89 2.60 12.70 -4.85
N LYS A 90 2.79 11.89 -5.88
CA LYS A 90 3.98 11.05 -6.03
C LYS A 90 5.20 11.94 -6.35
N TYR A 91 6.30 11.64 -5.68
CA TYR A 91 7.56 12.38 -5.83
C TYR A 91 8.08 12.32 -7.27
N SER A 92 7.92 11.18 -7.95
CA SER A 92 8.34 11.00 -9.35
C SER A 92 7.63 11.93 -10.34
N THR A 93 6.40 12.33 -10.05
CA THR A 93 5.56 13.17 -10.90
C THR A 93 5.73 14.65 -10.61
N THR A 94 5.95 15.01 -9.34
CA THR A 94 6.23 16.39 -8.90
C THR A 94 7.68 16.80 -9.11
N HIS A 95 8.61 15.87 -8.93
CA HIS A 95 10.03 16.07 -9.18
C HIS A 95 10.43 15.36 -10.47
N LYS A 96 10.17 16.00 -11.62
CA LYS A 96 10.85 15.64 -12.87
C LYS A 96 12.33 15.97 -12.70
N LYS A 97 13.12 14.98 -12.27
CA LYS A 97 14.58 15.09 -12.26
C LYS A 97 15.00 15.32 -13.71
N PHE A 98 15.49 16.52 -14.01
CA PHE A 98 16.10 16.77 -15.30
C PHE A 98 17.44 16.05 -15.32
N THR A 99 17.45 14.81 -15.78
CA THR A 99 18.68 14.14 -16.16
C THR A 99 19.12 14.73 -17.48
N ALA A 100 19.84 15.86 -17.40
CA ALA A 100 20.67 16.31 -18.51
C ALA A 100 21.63 15.16 -18.82
N MET A 101 21.50 14.52 -19.99
CA MET A 101 22.54 13.63 -20.50
C MET A 101 23.72 14.50 -20.89
N LEU A 102 24.49 14.94 -19.89
CA LEU A 102 25.72 15.67 -20.10
C LEU A 102 26.68 14.73 -20.83
N LYS A 103 27.23 15.20 -21.94
CA LYS A 103 28.37 14.53 -22.57
C LYS A 103 29.48 14.33 -21.52
N PRO A 104 30.26 13.23 -21.58
CA PRO A 104 31.33 12.97 -20.62
C PRO A 104 32.28 14.17 -20.43
N GLU A 105 32.61 14.87 -21.51
CA GLU A 105 33.42 16.09 -21.53
C GLU A 105 32.85 17.21 -20.64
N ASN A 106 31.52 17.44 -20.71
CA ASN A 106 30.86 18.47 -19.92
C ASN A 106 30.86 18.10 -18.43
N LEU A 107 30.75 16.81 -18.12
CA LEU A 107 30.78 16.32 -16.74
C LEU A 107 32.18 16.43 -16.13
N GLU A 108 33.23 16.16 -16.91
CA GLU A 108 34.62 16.42 -16.50
C GLU A 108 34.88 17.90 -16.26
N TYR A 109 34.38 18.77 -17.15
CA TYR A 109 34.49 20.21 -16.97
C TYR A 109 33.81 20.70 -15.68
N LEU A 110 32.59 20.22 -15.39
CA LEU A 110 31.88 20.57 -14.15
C LEU A 110 32.59 20.05 -12.89
N LYS A 111 33.23 18.86 -12.97
CA LYS A 111 34.08 18.35 -11.89
C LYS A 111 35.30 19.25 -11.65
N LYS A 112 35.95 19.72 -12.72
CA LYS A 112 37.05 20.70 -12.63
C LYS A 112 36.59 22.02 -12.02
N LEU A 113 35.44 22.56 -12.43
CA LEU A 113 34.89 23.77 -11.84
C LEU A 113 34.62 23.63 -10.33
N LYS A 114 34.18 22.44 -9.90
CA LYS A 114 33.98 22.13 -8.47
C LYS A 114 35.31 22.01 -7.73
N SER A 115 36.32 21.36 -8.31
CA SER A 115 37.67 21.25 -7.69
C SER A 115 38.33 22.61 -7.55
N ASP A 116 38.16 23.48 -8.55
CA ASP A 116 38.70 24.83 -8.57
C ASP A 116 37.89 25.81 -7.70
N LYS A 117 36.88 25.30 -6.98
CA LYS A 117 35.96 26.05 -6.11
C LYS A 117 35.20 27.18 -6.83
N LYS A 118 35.12 27.14 -8.17
CA LYS A 118 34.33 28.07 -8.98
C LYS A 118 32.83 27.82 -8.83
N ILE A 119 32.43 26.57 -8.58
CA ILE A 119 31.05 26.19 -8.24
C ILE A 119 31.02 25.35 -6.95
N LYS A 120 30.02 25.57 -6.10
CA LYS A 120 29.86 24.82 -4.84
C LYS A 120 29.29 23.42 -5.07
N ASN A 121 28.29 23.32 -5.93
CA ASN A 121 27.55 22.09 -6.21
C ASN A 121 27.16 22.04 -7.69
N ILE A 122 27.47 20.91 -8.34
CA ILE A 122 27.18 20.68 -9.76
C ILE A 122 25.68 20.69 -10.03
N SER A 123 24.87 20.07 -9.17
CA SER A 123 23.41 20.03 -9.35
C SER A 123 22.79 21.43 -9.24
N CYS A 124 23.15 22.17 -8.19
CA CYS A 124 22.67 23.55 -7.99
C CYS A 124 23.04 24.45 -9.19
N PHE A 125 24.27 24.33 -9.68
CA PHE A 125 24.75 25.08 -10.84
C PHE A 125 23.96 24.75 -12.11
N LEU A 126 23.64 23.47 -12.34
CA LEU A 126 22.83 23.06 -13.50
C LEU A 126 21.39 23.54 -13.39
N ASP A 127 20.80 23.48 -12.20
CA ASP A 127 19.45 23.97 -11.94
C ASP A 127 19.36 25.48 -12.22
N GLU A 128 20.30 26.28 -11.70
CA GLU A 128 20.41 27.72 -11.96
C GLU A 128 20.62 28.04 -13.46
N LEU A 129 21.47 27.27 -14.15
CA LEU A 129 21.75 27.45 -15.57
C LEU A 129 20.50 27.16 -16.43
N ILE A 130 19.73 26.15 -16.05
CA ILE A 130 18.47 25.80 -16.72
C ILE A 130 17.40 26.86 -16.46
N GLU A 131 17.29 27.37 -15.23
CA GLU A 131 16.35 28.45 -14.91
C GLU A 131 16.64 29.68 -15.76
N LYS A 132 17.88 30.15 -15.82
CA LYS A 132 18.26 31.28 -16.68
C LYS A 132 17.87 31.06 -18.14
N TYR A 133 18.22 29.90 -18.70
CA TYR A 133 17.88 29.58 -20.10
C TYR A 133 16.38 29.44 -20.36
N ARG A 134 15.57 29.09 -19.37
CA ARG A 134 14.10 29.03 -19.52
C ARG A 134 13.47 30.41 -19.51
N PHE A 135 13.99 31.34 -18.72
CA PHE A 135 13.47 32.71 -18.63
C PHE A 135 14.01 33.64 -19.72
N ASP A 136 15.16 33.33 -20.33
CA ASP A 136 15.73 34.12 -21.45
C ASP A 136 15.11 33.78 -22.83
N ASN A 137 14.25 32.76 -22.93
CA ASN A 137 13.58 32.33 -24.17
C ASN A 137 12.04 32.55 -24.16
N GLU A 138 11.54 33.36 -23.23
CA GLU A 138 10.20 33.99 -23.28
C GLU A 138 10.32 35.46 -23.73
#